data_AF-A0A9E1B9I9-F1
#
_entry.id   AF-A0A9E1B9I9-F1
#
_cell.length_a   1.000
_cell.length_b   1.000
_cell.length_c   1.000
_cell.angle_alpha   90.00
_cell.angle_beta   90.00
_cell.angle_gamma   90.00
#
_symmetry.space_group_name_H-M   'P 1'
#
loop_
_entity.id
_entity.type
_entity.pdbx_description
1 polymer ?
#
loop_
_entity_poly.entity_id
_entity_poly.type
_entity_poly.pdbx_seq_one_letter_code
_entity_poly.pdbx_strand_id
1 'polypeptide(L)'
;IEIYGSTETGIVARNLGDELLLFSKVKAGLSEDEALNVSSPWCEFFQTSDWAQIDGSRLTLKGRIDRIVKLNDKRVNLISIENKMFESGLLKDCYCDTHPKFKRLAALLELSEDGVKLFRDSGKKGVVARLNELLRPEFKNSVRYFKIVSSLCKNAQGKFLKANFKLLLEKKEELSWEKSSEEGVYKFRTKLSPALGIFMEHFPNLPLLPGFVQLDFVFKFARELGAEIGDQCVVENLKFLKFVRPNDELCIEISQRDEKIYFEIFCNGARSAIGRIKLGL
;
A
#
# COMPACT_ATOMS: atom_id res chain seq x y z
N ILE A 1 20.59 -15.33 -24.52
CA ILE A 1 20.72 -14.01 -25.19
C ILE A 1 19.48 -13.24 -24.80
N GLU A 2 19.62 -12.26 -23.91
CA GLU A 2 18.54 -11.32 -23.64
C GLU A 2 18.52 -10.26 -24.76
N ILE A 3 17.32 -9.87 -25.17
CA ILE A 3 17.10 -8.86 -26.21
C ILE A 3 16.31 -7.71 -25.61
N TYR A 4 16.66 -6.49 -26.00
CA TYR A 4 15.91 -5.29 -25.67
C TYR A 4 15.08 -4.86 -26.87
N GLY A 5 13.83 -4.52 -26.61
CA GLY A 5 12.85 -4.15 -27.62
C GLY A 5 11.43 -4.14 -27.06
N SER A 6 10.48 -3.75 -27.90
CA SER A 6 9.06 -3.70 -27.59
C SER A 6 8.21 -4.16 -28.78
N THR A 7 6.90 -4.28 -28.57
CA THR A 7 5.95 -4.57 -29.66
C THR A 7 5.99 -3.52 -30.77
N GLU A 8 6.31 -2.28 -30.44
CA GLU A 8 6.34 -1.15 -31.36
C GLU A 8 7.69 -0.98 -32.07
N THR A 9 8.80 -1.38 -31.42
CA THR A 9 10.16 -1.17 -31.94
C THR A 9 10.78 -2.42 -32.56
N GLY A 10 10.17 -3.59 -32.32
CA GLY A 10 10.78 -4.88 -32.62
C GLY A 10 12.02 -5.10 -31.75
N ILE A 11 13.01 -5.81 -32.29
CA ILE A 11 14.27 -6.08 -31.60
C ILE A 11 15.26 -4.95 -31.85
N VAL A 12 15.70 -4.27 -30.80
CA VAL A 12 16.50 -3.04 -30.86
C VAL A 12 17.97 -3.31 -30.53
N ALA A 13 18.22 -4.04 -29.45
CA ALA A 13 19.58 -4.33 -28.98
C ALA A 13 19.69 -5.73 -28.40
N ARG A 14 20.90 -6.27 -28.37
CA ARG A 14 21.24 -7.52 -27.66
C ARG A 14 21.97 -7.19 -26.37
N ASN A 15 21.63 -7.90 -25.29
CA ASN A 15 22.33 -7.82 -24.02
C ASN A 15 23.43 -8.91 -23.97
N LEU A 16 24.68 -8.49 -23.78
CA LEU A 16 25.84 -9.38 -23.62
C LEU A 16 26.28 -9.55 -22.15
N GLY A 17 25.44 -9.14 -21.19
CA GLY A 17 25.72 -9.15 -19.75
C GLY A 17 26.03 -7.74 -19.25
N ASP A 18 27.16 -7.20 -19.67
CA ASP A 18 27.64 -5.88 -19.24
C ASP A 18 27.34 -4.76 -20.25
N GLU A 19 26.93 -5.11 -21.47
CA GLU A 19 26.69 -4.16 -22.55
C GLU A 19 25.43 -4.48 -23.36
N LEU A 20 24.63 -3.44 -23.63
CA LEU A 20 23.55 -3.48 -24.61
C LEU A 20 24.09 -2.95 -25.95
N LEU A 21 24.08 -3.77 -27.00
CA LEU A 21 24.56 -3.39 -28.33
C LEU A 21 23.41 -3.32 -29.33
N LEU A 22 23.28 -2.19 -30.00
CA LEU A 22 22.33 -1.96 -31.09
C LEU A 22 22.61 -2.90 -32.26
N PHE A 23 21.55 -3.41 -32.88
CA PHE A 23 21.68 -4.16 -34.14
C PHE A 23 22.06 -3.22 -35.29
N SER A 24 22.82 -3.73 -36.27
CA SER A 24 23.33 -2.92 -37.39
C SER A 24 22.23 -2.28 -38.25
N LYS A 25 21.03 -2.85 -38.29
CA LYS A 25 19.86 -2.31 -39.00
C LYS A 25 19.02 -1.34 -38.16
N VAL A 26 19.41 -1.09 -36.91
CA VAL A 26 18.72 -0.19 -36.00
C VAL A 26 19.45 1.13 -35.97
N LYS A 27 18.73 2.21 -36.21
CA LYS A 27 19.21 3.57 -35.95
C LYS A 27 18.57 4.05 -34.66
N ALA A 28 19.39 4.53 -33.74
CA ALA A 28 18.94 5.07 -32.47
C ALA A 28 19.45 6.50 -32.32
N GLY A 29 18.61 7.34 -31.73
CA GLY A 29 18.95 8.70 -31.36
C GLY A 29 18.33 9.04 -30.01
N LEU A 30 18.57 10.27 -29.55
CA LEU A 30 17.99 10.80 -28.33
C LEU A 30 17.18 12.06 -28.67
N SER A 31 16.04 12.25 -27.98
CA SER A 31 15.32 13.53 -28.00
C SER A 31 16.04 14.59 -27.15
N GLU A 32 15.53 15.82 -27.13
CA GLU A 32 16.03 16.89 -26.24
C GLU A 32 15.98 16.50 -24.75
N ASP A 33 15.02 15.67 -24.36
CA ASP A 33 14.89 15.14 -23.00
C ASP A 33 15.71 13.85 -22.76
N GLU A 34 16.59 13.50 -23.71
CA GLU A 34 17.40 12.28 -23.72
C GLU A 34 16.57 10.98 -23.81
N ALA A 35 15.37 11.07 -24.38
CA ALA A 35 14.51 9.93 -24.64
C ALA A 35 15.00 9.15 -25.85
N LEU A 36 15.22 7.84 -25.70
CA LEU A 36 15.62 6.97 -26.81
C LEU A 36 14.55 6.97 -27.89
N ASN A 37 14.91 7.41 -29.09
CA ASN A 37 14.14 7.17 -30.29
C ASN A 37 14.80 6.09 -31.14
N VAL A 38 13.96 5.29 -31.79
CA VAL A 38 14.39 4.11 -32.55
C VAL A 38 13.75 4.15 -33.93
N SER A 39 14.56 3.85 -34.93
CA SER A 39 14.14 3.46 -36.27
C SER A 39 14.70 2.07 -36.54
N SER A 40 13.83 1.13 -36.90
CA SER A 40 14.17 -0.27 -37.10
C SER A 40 13.43 -0.84 -38.32
N PRO A 41 13.71 -2.07 -38.77
CA PRO A 41 12.91 -2.71 -39.81
C PRO A 41 11.41 -2.87 -39.46
N TRP A 42 11.02 -2.67 -38.19
CA TRP A 42 9.63 -2.75 -37.71
C TRP A 42 8.96 -1.39 -37.53
N CYS A 43 9.72 -0.29 -37.49
CA CYS A 43 9.17 1.06 -37.37
C CYS A 43 10.08 2.11 -38.02
N GLU A 44 9.51 3.04 -38.77
CA GLU A 44 10.29 4.13 -39.36
C GLU A 44 10.82 5.08 -38.28
N PHE A 45 10.00 5.36 -37.27
CA PHE A 45 10.37 6.14 -36.10
C PHE A 45 9.45 5.80 -34.94
N PHE A 46 10.03 5.58 -33.76
CA PHE A 46 9.29 5.42 -32.51
C PHE A 46 10.02 6.09 -31.36
N GLN A 47 9.34 6.99 -30.67
CA GLN A 47 9.85 7.62 -29.45
C GLN A 47 9.55 6.72 -28.26
N THR A 48 10.57 6.08 -27.70
CA THR A 48 10.40 5.27 -26.48
C THR A 48 10.29 6.18 -25.26
N SER A 49 9.88 5.59 -24.13
CA SER A 49 9.93 6.25 -22.82
C SER A 49 11.22 5.94 -22.06
N ASP A 50 12.23 5.34 -22.69
CA ASP A 50 13.46 4.96 -22.02
C ASP A 50 14.49 6.10 -22.09
N TRP A 51 15.02 6.48 -20.93
CA TRP A 51 16.16 7.37 -20.81
C TRP A 51 17.41 6.57 -21.14
N ALA A 52 18.20 7.05 -22.09
CA ALA A 52 19.38 6.32 -22.53
C ALA A 52 20.58 7.22 -22.83
N GLN A 53 21.76 6.60 -22.87
CA GLN A 53 22.97 7.14 -23.47
C GLN A 53 23.39 6.22 -24.62
N ILE A 54 23.88 6.82 -25.70
CA ILE A 54 24.36 6.10 -26.88
C ILE A 54 25.83 6.49 -27.10
N ASP A 55 26.70 5.49 -27.19
CA ASP A 55 28.10 5.64 -27.57
C ASP A 55 28.43 4.66 -28.71
N GLY A 56 28.42 5.17 -29.94
CA GLY A 56 28.48 4.32 -31.14
C GLY A 56 27.31 3.34 -31.19
N SER A 57 27.59 2.04 -31.11
CA SER A 57 26.58 0.98 -31.05
C SER A 57 26.21 0.57 -29.63
N ARG A 58 26.88 1.11 -28.60
CA ARG A 58 26.57 0.82 -27.20
C ARG A 58 25.40 1.66 -26.74
N LEU A 59 24.40 1.01 -26.16
CA LEU A 59 23.21 1.60 -25.56
C LEU A 59 23.24 1.36 -24.05
N THR A 60 23.18 2.42 -23.26
CA THR A 60 23.05 2.34 -21.81
C THR A 60 21.68 2.87 -21.39
N LEU A 61 20.80 1.98 -20.93
CA LEU A 61 19.49 2.36 -20.38
C LEU A 61 19.66 2.86 -18.94
N LYS A 62 19.15 4.07 -18.67
CA LYS A 62 19.22 4.72 -17.35
C LYS A 62 17.91 4.64 -16.57
N GLY A 63 16.85 4.13 -17.21
CA GLY A 63 15.52 3.98 -16.64
C GLY A 63 14.46 4.55 -17.58
N ARG A 64 13.23 4.72 -17.09
CA ARG A 64 12.16 5.33 -17.87
C ARG A 64 12.01 6.82 -17.56
N ILE A 65 11.85 7.65 -18.58
CA ILE A 65 11.68 9.11 -18.44
C ILE A 65 10.47 9.46 -17.59
N ASP A 66 9.35 8.77 -17.75
CA ASP A 66 8.15 9.00 -16.94
C ASP A 66 8.32 8.61 -15.46
N ARG A 67 9.43 7.93 -15.15
CA ARG A 67 9.86 7.46 -13.81
C ARG A 67 11.13 8.17 -13.32
N ILE A 68 11.59 9.19 -14.03
CA ILE A 68 12.71 10.05 -13.62
C ILE A 68 12.16 11.45 -13.32
N VAL A 69 12.45 11.95 -12.12
CA VAL A 69 12.00 13.28 -11.71
C VAL A 69 13.18 14.17 -11.37
N LYS A 70 13.05 15.48 -11.65
CA LYS A 70 14.03 16.48 -11.21
C LYS A 70 13.73 16.89 -9.76
N LEU A 71 14.64 16.59 -8.84
CA LEU A 71 14.59 17.00 -7.44
C LEU A 71 15.84 17.82 -7.11
N ASN A 72 15.66 19.12 -6.83
CA ASN A 72 16.74 20.07 -6.55
C ASN A 72 17.86 19.97 -7.62
N ASP A 73 17.48 20.09 -8.89
CA ASP A 73 18.35 20.02 -10.08
C ASP A 73 19.07 18.69 -10.34
N LYS A 74 18.78 17.65 -9.53
CA LYS A 74 19.23 16.28 -9.79
C LYS A 74 18.10 15.43 -10.35
N ARG A 75 18.38 14.68 -11.42
CA ARG A 75 17.47 13.64 -11.91
C ARG A 75 17.55 12.43 -10.97
N VAL A 76 16.39 11.96 -10.53
CA VAL A 76 16.25 10.85 -9.59
C VAL A 76 15.34 9.80 -10.22
N ASN A 77 15.84 8.57 -10.33
CA ASN A 77 15.06 7.43 -10.81
C ASN A 77 14.21 6.89 -9.65
N LEU A 78 12.89 6.97 -9.80
CA LEU A 78 11.92 6.52 -8.79
C LEU A 78 11.99 5.02 -8.55
N ILE A 79 12.31 4.23 -9.58
CA ILE A 79 12.46 2.77 -9.48
C ILE A 79 13.65 2.42 -8.60
N SER A 80 14.75 3.18 -8.66
CA SER A 80 15.89 2.97 -7.79
C SER A 80 15.54 3.19 -6.32
N ILE A 81 14.71 4.20 -6.02
CA ILE A 81 14.20 4.43 -4.66
C ILE A 81 13.31 3.27 -4.21
N GLU A 82 12.41 2.81 -5.07
CA GLU A 82 11.53 1.66 -4.79
C GLU A 82 12.33 0.40 -4.49
N ASN A 83 13.24 0.01 -5.39
CA ASN A 83 14.13 -1.13 -5.21
C ASN A 83 14.92 -1.02 -3.91
N LYS A 84 15.43 0.17 -3.60
CA LYS A 84 16.15 0.40 -2.36
C LYS A 84 15.26 0.21 -1.13
N MET A 85 14.01 0.65 -1.16
CA MET A 85 13.06 0.37 -0.08
C MET A 85 12.69 -1.11 0.01
N PHE A 86 12.60 -1.82 -1.12
CA PHE A 86 12.34 -3.27 -1.14
C PHE A 86 13.42 -4.09 -0.45
N GLU A 87 14.70 -3.69 -0.56
CA GLU A 87 15.81 -4.33 0.16
C GLU A 87 15.61 -4.37 1.69
N SER A 88 14.73 -3.54 2.25
CA SER A 88 14.42 -3.56 3.68
C SER A 88 13.72 -4.85 4.14
N GLY A 89 13.09 -5.60 3.23
CA GLY A 89 12.21 -6.73 3.55
C GLY A 89 10.87 -6.34 4.17
N LEU A 90 10.62 -5.05 4.42
CA LEU A 90 9.40 -4.56 5.08
C LEU A 90 8.21 -4.35 4.14
N LEU A 91 8.45 -4.41 2.82
CA LEU A 91 7.46 -4.06 1.81
C LEU A 91 7.18 -5.26 0.93
N LYS A 92 5.89 -5.59 0.78
CA LYS A 92 5.42 -6.52 -0.23
C LYS A 92 5.40 -5.85 -1.60
N ASP A 93 5.01 -4.57 -1.63
CA ASP A 93 5.08 -3.73 -2.82
C ASP A 93 5.25 -2.25 -2.43
N CYS A 94 5.80 -1.44 -3.34
CA CYS A 94 5.87 0.01 -3.15
C CYS A 94 5.85 0.77 -4.46
N TYR A 95 5.32 1.99 -4.41
CA TYR A 95 5.30 2.89 -5.56
C TYR A 95 5.55 4.33 -5.13
N CYS A 96 6.52 4.97 -5.76
CA CYS A 96 6.91 6.36 -5.59
C CYS A 96 6.45 7.19 -6.77
N ASP A 97 5.99 8.41 -6.46
CA ASP A 97 5.80 9.47 -7.43
C ASP A 97 5.91 10.84 -6.76
N THR A 98 5.84 11.90 -7.55
CA THR A 98 5.73 13.26 -7.05
C THR A 98 4.37 13.48 -6.42
N HIS A 99 4.37 13.97 -5.19
CA HIS A 99 3.16 14.35 -4.47
C HIS A 99 2.41 15.44 -5.26
N PRO A 100 1.12 15.24 -5.57
CA PRO A 100 0.36 16.12 -6.47
C PRO A 100 0.26 17.57 -5.97
N LYS A 101 0.30 17.77 -4.66
CA LYS A 101 0.19 19.11 -4.01
C LYS A 101 1.52 19.75 -3.60
N PHE A 102 2.56 18.97 -3.31
CA PHE A 102 3.72 19.48 -2.54
C PHE A 102 5.04 19.46 -3.32
N LYS A 103 5.05 19.01 -4.58
CA LYS A 103 6.27 18.89 -5.43
C LYS A 103 7.44 18.18 -4.71
N ARG A 104 7.13 17.22 -3.84
CA ARG A 104 8.09 16.35 -3.12
C ARG A 104 7.73 14.91 -3.40
N LEU A 105 8.66 13.97 -3.23
CA LEU A 105 8.34 12.56 -3.41
C LEU A 105 7.42 12.04 -2.31
N ALA A 106 6.47 11.21 -2.75
CA ALA A 106 5.59 10.42 -1.92
C ALA A 106 5.72 8.94 -2.30
N ALA A 107 5.61 8.06 -1.31
CA ALA A 107 5.64 6.61 -1.47
C ALA A 107 4.35 5.98 -0.92
N LEU A 108 3.73 5.14 -1.73
CA LEU A 108 2.73 4.17 -1.29
C LEU A 108 3.46 2.90 -0.84
N LEU A 109 3.07 2.38 0.32
CA LEU A 109 3.70 1.24 0.97
C LEU A 109 2.65 0.13 1.18
N GLU A 110 2.81 -0.99 0.50
CA GLU A 110 2.12 -2.23 0.85
C GLU A 110 3.08 -3.05 1.72
N LEU A 111 2.73 -3.23 3.00
CA LEU A 111 3.63 -3.88 3.96
C LEU A 111 3.73 -5.39 3.70
N SER A 112 4.93 -5.94 3.89
CA SER A 112 5.15 -7.38 4.02
C SER A 112 4.71 -7.86 5.42
N GLU A 113 4.77 -9.16 5.68
CA GLU A 113 4.54 -9.70 7.02
C GLU A 113 5.50 -9.11 8.06
N ASP A 114 6.79 -8.95 7.72
CA ASP A 114 7.77 -8.33 8.60
C ASP A 114 7.54 -6.82 8.74
N GLY A 115 7.08 -6.17 7.67
CA GLY A 115 6.59 -4.79 7.73
C GLY A 115 5.43 -4.62 8.70
N VAL A 116 4.48 -5.55 8.69
CA VAL A 116 3.34 -5.57 9.61
C VAL A 116 3.80 -5.80 11.06
N LYS A 117 4.76 -6.70 11.30
CA LYS A 117 5.34 -6.90 12.65
C LYS A 117 5.97 -5.60 13.16
N LEU A 118 6.84 -4.96 12.37
CA LEU A 118 7.47 -3.70 12.74
C LEU A 118 6.43 -2.58 12.95
N PHE A 119 5.40 -2.52 12.09
CA PHE A 119 4.31 -1.56 12.22
C PHE A 119 3.54 -1.77 13.52
N ARG A 120 3.26 -3.02 13.91
CA ARG A 120 2.62 -3.30 15.20
C ARG A 120 3.48 -2.78 16.35
N ASP A 121 4.79 -2.99 16.32
CA ASP A 121 5.66 -2.69 17.46
C ASP A 121 6.01 -1.20 17.61
N SER A 122 6.07 -0.47 16.50
CA SER A 122 6.63 0.89 16.48
C SER A 122 5.81 1.90 15.66
N GLY A 123 4.68 1.44 15.12
CA GLY A 123 3.80 2.23 14.27
C GLY A 123 4.42 2.67 12.96
N LYS A 124 3.70 3.56 12.26
CA LYS A 124 4.12 4.09 10.96
C LYS A 124 5.47 4.80 11.07
N LYS A 125 5.71 5.46 12.21
CA LYS A 125 6.95 6.19 12.45
C LYS A 125 8.16 5.25 12.41
N GLY A 126 8.09 4.09 13.05
CA GLY A 126 9.19 3.13 13.06
C GLY A 126 9.46 2.51 11.68
N VAL A 127 8.40 2.12 10.95
CA VAL A 127 8.54 1.66 9.55
C VAL A 127 9.23 2.73 8.69
N VAL A 128 8.76 3.97 8.76
CA VAL A 128 9.33 5.09 7.99
C VAL A 128 10.76 5.42 8.43
N ALA A 129 11.11 5.28 9.70
CA ALA A 129 12.47 5.45 10.18
C ALA A 129 13.41 4.44 9.50
N ARG A 130 13.02 3.16 9.48
CA ARG A 130 13.82 2.08 8.89
C ARG A 130 14.01 2.25 7.38
N LEU A 131 12.96 2.66 6.66
CA LEU A 131 13.07 2.96 5.24
C LEU A 131 13.99 4.17 4.97
N ASN A 132 13.89 5.22 5.79
CA ASN A 132 14.75 6.39 5.62
C ASN A 132 16.22 6.11 5.94
N GLU A 133 16.53 5.27 6.92
CA GLU A 133 17.91 4.82 7.18
C GLU A 133 18.54 4.20 5.93
N LEU A 134 17.77 3.38 5.21
CA LEU A 134 18.23 2.69 4.01
C LEU A 134 18.37 3.64 2.80
N LEU A 135 17.47 4.62 2.68
CA LEU A 135 17.47 5.59 1.58
C LEU A 135 18.52 6.70 1.73
N ARG A 136 18.85 7.10 2.97
CA ARG A 136 19.67 8.28 3.24
C ARG A 136 21.04 8.32 2.53
N PRO A 137 21.82 7.22 2.46
CA PRO A 137 23.15 7.25 1.83
C PRO A 137 23.12 7.67 0.36
N GLU A 138 22.13 7.21 -0.39
CA GLU A 138 22.04 7.40 -1.85
C GLU A 138 21.06 8.51 -2.23
N PHE A 139 19.91 8.57 -1.54
CA PHE A 139 18.79 9.43 -1.89
C PHE A 139 18.51 10.54 -0.88
N LYS A 140 19.30 10.64 0.21
CA LYS A 140 19.08 11.59 1.32
C LYS A 140 17.64 11.47 1.85
N ASN A 141 16.99 12.59 2.15
CA ASN A 141 15.57 12.63 2.56
C ASN A 141 14.68 13.06 1.37
N SER A 142 14.85 12.43 0.20
CA SER A 142 14.10 12.78 -1.01
C SER A 142 12.60 12.44 -0.89
N VAL A 143 12.28 11.29 -0.30
CA VAL A 143 10.92 10.86 0.02
C VAL A 143 10.44 11.52 1.31
N ARG A 144 9.35 12.29 1.21
CA ARG A 144 8.82 13.08 2.34
C ARG A 144 7.48 12.59 2.83
N TYR A 145 6.71 11.94 1.98
CA TYR A 145 5.38 11.44 2.31
C TYR A 145 5.36 9.93 2.15
N PHE A 146 4.85 9.25 3.17
CA PHE A 146 4.68 7.80 3.15
C PHE A 146 3.22 7.50 3.48
N LYS A 147 2.58 6.65 2.70
CA LYS A 147 1.19 6.21 2.90
C LYS A 147 1.16 4.70 2.86
N ILE A 148 0.74 4.08 3.97
CA ILE A 148 0.46 2.65 4.01
C ILE A 148 -0.87 2.43 3.28
N VAL A 149 -0.90 1.46 2.37
CA VAL A 149 -2.08 1.05 1.60
C VAL A 149 -2.31 -0.45 1.80
N SER A 150 -3.56 -0.90 1.62
CA SER A 150 -3.90 -2.32 1.71
C SER A 150 -3.35 -3.14 0.56
N SER A 151 -3.34 -2.57 -0.66
CA SER A 151 -2.85 -3.25 -1.85
C SER A 151 -2.47 -2.23 -2.94
N LEU A 152 -1.37 -2.50 -3.63
CA LEU A 152 -1.01 -1.87 -4.90
C LEU A 152 -1.52 -2.73 -6.06
N CYS A 153 -2.82 -2.60 -6.36
CA CYS A 153 -3.47 -3.36 -7.42
C CYS A 153 -2.78 -3.15 -8.78
N LYS A 154 -2.15 -4.21 -9.28
CA LYS A 154 -1.50 -4.27 -10.59
C LYS A 154 -2.50 -4.63 -11.67
N ASN A 155 -2.29 -4.12 -12.88
CA ASN A 155 -3.05 -4.53 -14.05
C ASN A 155 -2.72 -5.98 -14.46
N ALA A 156 -3.37 -6.49 -15.52
CA ALA A 156 -3.13 -7.85 -16.04
C ALA A 156 -1.67 -8.13 -16.46
N GLN A 157 -0.85 -7.08 -16.65
CA GLN A 157 0.58 -7.17 -16.98
C GLN A 157 1.48 -7.01 -15.74
N GLY A 158 0.92 -7.03 -14.52
CA GLY A 158 1.68 -6.88 -13.29
C GLY A 158 2.17 -5.45 -13.01
N LYS A 159 1.65 -4.43 -13.71
CA LYS A 159 2.07 -3.03 -13.55
C LYS A 159 1.09 -2.21 -12.73
N PHE A 160 1.61 -1.44 -11.79
CA PHE A 160 0.84 -0.40 -11.11
C PHE A 160 0.71 0.82 -12.03
N LEU A 161 -0.52 1.33 -12.19
CA LEU A 161 -0.80 2.47 -13.05
C LEU A 161 -0.58 3.77 -12.30
N LYS A 162 0.26 4.66 -12.85
CA LYS A 162 0.53 6.01 -12.30
C LYS A 162 -0.74 6.81 -12.01
N ALA A 163 -1.77 6.68 -12.85
CA ALA A 163 -3.06 7.34 -12.67
C ALA A 163 -3.72 7.00 -11.32
N ASN A 164 -3.48 5.81 -10.78
CA ASN A 164 -4.02 5.36 -9.49
C ASN A 164 -3.25 5.92 -8.29
N PHE A 165 -2.05 6.49 -8.50
CA PHE A 165 -1.21 6.98 -7.42
C PHE A 165 -1.91 8.03 -6.57
N LYS A 166 -2.46 9.08 -7.21
CA LYS A 166 -3.18 10.14 -6.51
C LYS A 166 -4.39 9.58 -5.76
N LEU A 167 -5.15 8.70 -6.40
CA LEU A 167 -6.34 8.08 -5.81
C LEU A 167 -5.99 7.32 -4.53
N LEU A 168 -4.98 6.46 -4.55
CA LEU A 168 -4.56 5.71 -3.36
C LEU A 168 -3.91 6.58 -2.28
N LEU A 169 -3.23 7.65 -2.66
CA LEU A 169 -2.64 8.58 -1.72
C LEU A 169 -3.71 9.30 -0.88
N GLU A 170 -4.83 9.66 -1.51
CA GLU A 170 -5.97 10.35 -0.89
C GLU A 170 -7.02 9.41 -0.29
N LYS A 171 -7.03 8.12 -0.69
CA LYS A 171 -7.99 7.11 -0.22
C LYS A 171 -7.92 6.92 1.30
N LYS A 172 -9.09 6.93 1.93
CA LYS A 172 -9.30 6.42 3.28
C LYS A 172 -9.65 4.93 3.18
N GLU A 173 -8.99 4.13 4.00
CA GLU A 173 -9.27 2.69 4.03
C GLU A 173 -10.55 2.44 4.81
N GLU A 174 -11.41 1.59 4.25
CA GLU A 174 -12.70 1.22 4.83
C GLU A 174 -12.75 -0.28 5.10
N LEU A 175 -13.57 -0.68 6.05
CA LEU A 175 -13.76 -2.09 6.42
C LEU A 175 -14.88 -2.71 5.61
N SER A 176 -14.60 -3.85 4.98
CA SER A 176 -15.60 -4.74 4.40
C SER A 176 -15.93 -5.85 5.39
N TRP A 177 -17.23 -6.08 5.65
CA TRP A 177 -17.69 -7.02 6.67
C TRP A 177 -18.47 -8.17 6.03
N GLU A 178 -18.12 -9.39 6.43
CA GLU A 178 -18.88 -10.59 6.13
C GLU A 178 -19.85 -10.87 7.28
N LYS A 179 -21.14 -11.01 6.95
CA LYS A 179 -22.20 -11.30 7.92
C LYS A 179 -22.69 -12.73 7.73
N SER A 180 -22.78 -13.46 8.83
CA SER A 180 -23.43 -14.77 8.89
C SER A 180 -24.24 -14.93 10.18
N SER A 181 -25.05 -15.97 10.25
CA SER A 181 -25.86 -16.28 11.43
C SER A 181 -25.98 -17.78 11.65
N GLU A 182 -25.91 -18.21 12.90
CA GLU A 182 -25.98 -19.61 13.31
C GLU A 182 -26.64 -19.67 14.70
N GLU A 183 -27.71 -20.46 14.85
CA GLU A 183 -28.41 -20.68 16.14
C GLU A 183 -28.78 -19.38 16.91
N GLY A 184 -29.18 -18.31 16.20
CA GLY A 184 -29.54 -17.03 16.81
C GLY A 184 -28.35 -16.16 17.24
N VAL A 185 -27.12 -16.57 16.88
CA VAL A 185 -25.91 -15.75 17.00
C VAL A 185 -25.52 -15.22 15.62
N TYR A 186 -25.40 -13.90 15.52
CA TYR A 186 -24.94 -13.21 14.32
C TYR A 186 -23.43 -12.96 14.42
N LYS A 187 -22.69 -13.26 13.36
CA LYS A 187 -21.24 -13.11 13.29
C LYS A 187 -20.88 -12.09 12.21
N PHE A 188 -20.05 -11.12 12.56
CA PHE A 188 -19.54 -10.10 11.66
C PHE A 188 -18.01 -10.21 11.60
N ARG A 189 -17.46 -10.55 10.44
CA ARG A 189 -16.03 -10.80 10.24
C ARG A 189 -15.39 -9.79 9.32
N THR A 190 -14.16 -9.37 9.64
CA THR A 190 -13.35 -8.52 8.76
C THR A 190 -11.86 -8.67 9.04
N LYS A 191 -11.02 -8.33 8.04
CA LYS A 191 -9.57 -8.20 8.20
C LYS A 191 -9.20 -6.74 8.45
N LEU A 192 -8.52 -6.46 9.54
CA LEU A 192 -8.12 -5.10 9.91
C LEU A 192 -6.87 -4.66 9.15
N SER A 193 -7.04 -4.06 7.97
CA SER A 193 -5.94 -3.55 7.16
C SER A 193 -5.02 -2.60 7.96
N PRO A 194 -3.68 -2.73 7.85
CA PRO A 194 -2.74 -1.76 8.41
C PRO A 194 -2.93 -0.32 7.89
N ALA A 195 -3.62 -0.15 6.75
CA ALA A 195 -3.90 1.15 6.15
C ALA A 195 -5.06 1.92 6.81
N LEU A 196 -5.80 1.31 7.76
CA LEU A 196 -6.88 1.98 8.49
C LEU A 196 -6.35 3.19 9.26
N GLY A 197 -7.04 4.33 9.12
CA GLY A 197 -6.69 5.60 9.77
C GLY A 197 -6.53 5.48 11.29
N ILE A 198 -7.36 4.63 11.92
CA ILE A 198 -7.37 4.42 13.37
C ILE A 198 -5.99 4.01 13.93
N PHE A 199 -5.22 3.25 13.17
CA PHE A 199 -3.90 2.77 13.57
C PHE A 199 -2.79 3.83 13.44
N MET A 200 -3.07 4.96 12.80
CA MET A 200 -2.12 6.07 12.62
C MET A 200 -2.46 7.27 13.52
N GLU A 201 -3.71 7.41 13.97
CA GLU A 201 -4.21 8.63 14.61
C GLU A 201 -4.25 8.56 16.15
N HIS A 202 -4.56 7.40 16.74
CA HIS A 202 -4.81 7.30 18.18
C HIS A 202 -3.59 6.89 19.00
N PHE A 203 -2.87 5.85 18.56
CA PHE A 203 -1.73 5.28 19.29
C PHE A 203 -0.52 5.11 18.36
N PRO A 204 0.20 6.21 18.05
CA PRO A 204 1.19 6.22 16.97
C PRO A 204 2.40 5.30 17.20
N ASN A 205 2.69 4.93 18.45
CA ASN A 205 3.79 4.01 18.81
C ASN A 205 3.29 2.63 19.25
N LEU A 206 1.97 2.41 19.33
CA LEU A 206 1.36 1.13 19.68
C LEU A 206 0.05 0.95 18.91
N PRO A 207 0.08 0.72 17.59
CA PRO A 207 -1.14 0.56 16.82
C PRO A 207 -2.03 -0.54 17.36
N LEU A 208 -3.25 -0.14 17.74
CA LEU A 208 -4.30 -1.01 18.24
C LEU A 208 -5.67 -0.41 17.91
N LEU A 209 -6.70 -1.24 17.92
CA LEU A 209 -8.09 -0.82 17.76
C LEU A 209 -8.64 -0.44 19.14
N PRO A 210 -8.94 0.84 19.39
CA PRO A 210 -9.38 1.29 20.71
C PRO A 210 -10.68 0.61 21.15
N GLY A 211 -10.86 0.42 22.46
CA GLY A 211 -12.05 -0.23 23.01
C GLY A 211 -13.36 0.46 22.65
N PHE A 212 -13.38 1.79 22.56
CA PHE A 212 -14.58 2.53 22.15
C PHE A 212 -14.94 2.29 20.67
N VAL A 213 -13.96 2.06 19.79
CA VAL A 213 -14.22 1.73 18.38
C VAL A 213 -14.74 0.30 18.26
N GLN A 214 -14.22 -0.61 19.08
CA GLN A 214 -14.77 -1.96 19.18
C GLN A 214 -16.25 -1.93 19.60
N LEU A 215 -16.60 -1.10 20.59
CA LEU A 215 -18.00 -0.89 20.99
C LEU A 215 -18.84 -0.22 19.92
N ASP A 216 -18.29 0.76 19.20
CA ASP A 216 -18.99 1.41 18.08
C ASP A 216 -19.40 0.40 16.99
N PHE A 217 -18.53 -0.57 16.68
CA PHE A 217 -18.89 -1.67 15.79
C PHE A 217 -20.01 -2.55 16.37
N VAL A 218 -19.96 -2.88 17.67
CA VAL A 218 -21.06 -3.62 18.33
C VAL A 218 -22.37 -2.86 18.22
N PHE A 219 -22.39 -1.55 18.52
CA PHE A 219 -23.59 -0.72 18.41
C PHE A 219 -24.09 -0.62 16.96
N LYS A 220 -23.19 -0.45 16.00
CA LYS A 220 -23.53 -0.45 14.57
C LYS A 220 -24.25 -1.75 14.19
N PHE A 221 -23.68 -2.90 14.56
CA PHE A 221 -24.25 -4.20 14.18
C PHE A 221 -25.51 -4.54 14.97
N ALA A 222 -25.60 -4.14 16.24
CA ALA A 222 -26.83 -4.23 17.01
C ALA A 222 -27.98 -3.47 16.33
N ARG A 223 -27.74 -2.23 15.89
CA ARG A 223 -28.72 -1.45 15.12
C ARG A 223 -29.08 -2.13 13.80
N GLU A 224 -28.08 -2.68 13.11
CA GLU A 224 -28.31 -3.43 11.86
C GLU A 224 -29.19 -4.69 12.06
N LEU A 225 -29.19 -5.25 13.26
CA LEU A 225 -30.05 -6.37 13.66
C LEU A 225 -31.42 -5.92 14.21
N GLY A 226 -31.71 -4.62 14.20
CA GLY A 226 -33.00 -4.05 14.61
C GLY A 226 -33.05 -3.59 16.07
N ALA A 227 -31.93 -3.59 16.80
CA ALA A 227 -31.93 -3.11 18.18
C ALA A 227 -31.94 -1.57 18.26
N GLU A 228 -32.75 -1.03 19.15
CA GLU A 228 -32.86 0.41 19.40
C GLU A 228 -31.74 0.89 20.34
N ILE A 229 -30.58 1.21 19.76
CA ILE A 229 -29.44 1.76 20.51
C ILE A 229 -29.56 3.28 20.63
N GLY A 230 -30.11 3.76 21.76
CA GLY A 230 -30.19 5.17 22.16
C GLY A 230 -29.43 5.52 23.45
N ASP A 231 -29.57 6.76 23.91
CA ASP A 231 -28.83 7.32 25.06
C ASP A 231 -29.09 6.61 26.40
N GLN A 232 -30.22 5.91 26.52
CA GLN A 232 -30.60 5.13 27.70
C GLN A 232 -29.91 3.76 27.78
N CYS A 233 -29.17 3.37 26.73
CA CYS A 233 -28.47 2.08 26.72
C CYS A 233 -27.30 2.06 27.70
N VAL A 234 -27.18 0.97 28.45
CA VAL A 234 -26.09 0.79 29.41
C VAL A 234 -25.23 -0.39 29.00
N VAL A 235 -23.92 -0.15 28.85
CA VAL A 235 -22.94 -1.22 28.66
C VAL A 235 -22.61 -1.82 30.02
N GLU A 236 -22.91 -3.11 30.18
CA GLU A 236 -22.69 -3.87 31.40
C GLU A 236 -21.62 -4.95 31.19
N ASN A 237 -20.88 -5.29 32.26
CA ASN A 237 -19.92 -6.39 32.29
C ASN A 237 -18.88 -6.41 31.16
N LEU A 238 -18.54 -5.23 30.61
CA LEU A 238 -17.52 -5.11 29.56
C LEU A 238 -16.13 -5.41 30.12
N LYS A 239 -15.44 -6.35 29.47
CA LYS A 239 -14.05 -6.70 29.76
C LYS A 239 -13.24 -6.75 28.47
N PHE A 240 -12.11 -6.04 28.43
CA PHE A 240 -11.10 -6.17 27.38
C PHE A 240 -10.01 -7.13 27.87
N LEU A 241 -9.81 -8.22 27.14
CA LEU A 241 -8.93 -9.33 27.52
C LEU A 241 -7.64 -9.35 26.69
N LYS A 242 -7.70 -8.92 25.43
CA LYS A 242 -6.56 -8.96 24.50
C LYS A 242 -6.60 -7.75 23.56
N PHE A 243 -5.42 -7.24 23.19
CA PHE A 243 -5.32 -6.22 22.17
C PHE A 243 -5.75 -6.73 20.80
N VAL A 244 -6.53 -5.91 20.11
CA VAL A 244 -6.83 -6.04 18.69
C VAL A 244 -5.90 -5.08 17.95
N ARG A 245 -5.12 -5.57 16.99
CA ARG A 245 -4.02 -4.83 16.35
C ARG A 245 -4.13 -4.89 14.82
N PRO A 246 -3.31 -4.13 14.07
CA PRO A 246 -3.26 -4.23 12.62
C PRO A 246 -3.05 -5.66 12.13
N ASN A 247 -3.65 -5.96 10.98
CA ASN A 247 -3.66 -7.25 10.29
C ASN A 247 -4.37 -8.40 11.04
N ASP A 248 -5.05 -8.12 12.14
CA ASP A 248 -5.87 -9.13 12.80
C ASP A 248 -7.19 -9.39 12.07
N GLU A 249 -7.68 -10.61 12.19
CA GLU A 249 -9.06 -10.97 11.84
C GLU A 249 -9.95 -10.71 13.04
N LEU A 250 -10.89 -9.79 12.87
CA LEU A 250 -11.88 -9.45 13.87
C LEU A 250 -13.17 -10.23 13.56
N CYS A 251 -13.74 -10.86 14.59
CA CYS A 251 -15.08 -11.42 14.55
C CYS A 251 -15.87 -10.86 15.72
N ILE A 252 -17.00 -10.21 15.44
CA ILE A 252 -17.94 -9.77 16.46
C ILE A 252 -19.14 -10.69 16.41
N GLU A 253 -19.41 -11.35 17.52
CA GLU A 253 -20.59 -12.20 17.70
C GLU A 253 -21.62 -11.44 18.53
N ILE A 254 -22.86 -11.40 18.05
CA ILE A 254 -23.96 -10.70 18.70
C ILE A 254 -25.15 -11.66 18.81
N SER A 255 -25.75 -11.71 19.98
CA SER A 255 -27.05 -12.36 20.19
C SER A 255 -27.93 -11.46 21.05
N GLN A 256 -29.23 -11.51 20.81
CA GLN A 256 -30.21 -10.78 21.62
C GLN A 256 -31.05 -11.76 22.42
N ARG A 257 -31.24 -11.46 23.71
CA ARG A 257 -32.14 -12.18 24.62
C ARG A 257 -32.84 -11.15 25.48
N ASP A 258 -34.16 -11.12 25.42
CA ASP A 258 -34.99 -10.10 26.07
C ASP A 258 -34.53 -8.68 25.67
N GLU A 259 -34.42 -7.77 26.63
CA GLU A 259 -33.92 -6.40 26.47
C GLU A 259 -32.39 -6.29 26.54
N LYS A 260 -31.68 -7.39 26.27
CA LYS A 260 -30.21 -7.44 26.37
C LYS A 260 -29.57 -7.97 25.10
N ILE A 261 -28.52 -7.27 24.69
CA ILE A 261 -27.63 -7.68 23.61
C ILE A 261 -26.35 -8.20 24.24
N TYR A 262 -26.03 -9.46 24.00
CA TYR A 262 -24.77 -10.07 24.41
C TYR A 262 -23.82 -10.00 23.23
N PHE A 263 -22.57 -9.60 23.49
CA PHE A 263 -21.55 -9.55 22.46
C PHE A 263 -20.23 -10.15 22.93
N GLU A 264 -19.56 -10.82 22.00
CA GLU A 264 -18.19 -11.26 22.13
C GLU A 264 -17.39 -10.78 20.93
N ILE A 265 -16.17 -10.34 21.18
CA ILE A 265 -15.24 -9.92 20.15
C ILE A 265 -14.08 -10.90 20.18
N PHE A 266 -13.76 -11.46 19.03
CA PHE A 266 -12.64 -12.37 18.82
C PHE A 266 -11.64 -11.76 17.86
N CYS A 267 -10.37 -12.02 18.13
CA CYS A 267 -9.23 -11.60 17.34
C CYS A 267 -8.37 -12.83 17.03
N ASN A 268 -8.29 -13.19 15.75
CA ASN A 268 -7.64 -14.42 15.26
C ASN A 268 -8.10 -15.67 16.05
N GLY A 269 -9.41 -15.78 16.28
CA GLY A 269 -10.03 -16.90 17.03
C GLY A 269 -9.91 -16.83 18.55
N ALA A 270 -9.13 -15.90 19.11
CA ALA A 270 -9.03 -15.72 20.56
C ALA A 270 -9.96 -14.60 21.04
N ARG A 271 -10.71 -14.82 22.13
CA ARG A 271 -11.61 -13.81 22.71
C ARG A 271 -10.81 -12.58 23.16
N SER A 272 -11.12 -11.42 22.59
CA SER A 272 -10.48 -10.13 22.89
C SER A 272 -11.34 -9.22 23.75
N ALA A 273 -12.66 -9.29 23.63
CA ALA A 273 -13.59 -8.58 24.51
C ALA A 273 -14.90 -9.34 24.68
N ILE A 274 -15.61 -9.03 25.76
CA ILE A 274 -16.96 -9.55 26.04
C ILE A 274 -17.73 -8.51 26.83
N GLY A 275 -19.03 -8.44 26.61
CA GLY A 275 -19.93 -7.63 27.41
C GLY A 275 -21.38 -7.84 27.02
N ARG A 276 -22.25 -7.02 27.59
CA ARG A 276 -23.64 -6.93 27.17
C ARG A 276 -24.12 -5.49 27.21
N ILE A 277 -25.13 -5.20 26.41
CA ILE A 277 -25.80 -3.90 26.37
C ILE A 277 -27.22 -4.14 26.87
N LYS A 278 -27.62 -3.41 27.91
CA LYS A 278 -29.01 -3.31 28.32
C LYS A 278 -29.66 -2.22 27.49
N LEU A 279 -30.72 -2.56 26.75
CA LEU A 279 -31.51 -1.61 25.97
C LEU A 279 -32.31 -0.72 26.93
N GLY A 280 -32.47 0.54 26.57
CA GLY A 280 -33.38 1.44 27.27
C GLY A 280 -34.83 1.09 26.92
N LEU A 281 -35.71 1.07 27.92
CA LEU A 281 -37.16 1.09 27.73
C LEU A 281 -37.63 2.48 27.32
#